data_AF-A0A142W1P9-F1
#
_entry.id   AF-A0A142W1P9-F1
#
_cell.length_a   1.000
_cell.length_b   1.000
_cell.length_c   1.000
_cell.angle_alpha   90.00
_cell.angle_beta   90.00
_cell.angle_gamma   90.00
#
_symmetry.space_group_name_H-M   'P 1'
#
loop_
_entity.id
_entity.type
_entity.pdbx_description
1 polymer ?
#
loop_
_entity_poly.entity_id
_entity_poly.type
_entity_poly.pdbx_seq_one_letter_code
_entity_poly.pdbx_strand_id
1 'polypeptide(L)'
;MGALYSITFDPRSGRPIPPMWWKLVPFFTVQAWVVAALMAFAVGLAIRDGQTDWIVGPSVAGVAVLLFTYWHRACIARAKLHFADLIARYESALSQ
;
A
#
# COMPACT_ATOMS: atom_id res chain seq x y z
N MET A 1 -16.05 2.41 11.83
CA MET A 1 -15.18 2.37 10.64
C MET A 1 -13.90 3.22 10.75
N GLY A 2 -13.80 4.22 11.64
CA GLY A 2 -12.62 5.12 11.73
C GLY A 2 -11.28 4.42 12.05
N ALA A 3 -11.25 3.49 13.01
CA ALA A 3 -10.01 2.80 13.44
C ALA A 3 -9.30 1.98 12.34
N LEU A 4 -9.99 1.70 11.23
CA LEU A 4 -9.40 0.97 10.11
C LEU A 4 -8.46 1.82 9.26
N TYR A 5 -8.66 3.14 9.20
CA TYR A 5 -7.95 4.03 8.27
C TYR A 5 -7.20 5.19 8.96
N SER A 6 -7.66 5.63 10.14
CA SER A 6 -7.06 6.74 10.88
C SER A 6 -6.18 6.28 12.03
N ILE A 7 -5.19 7.11 12.39
CA ILE A 7 -4.45 6.97 13.66
C ILE A 7 -5.45 7.22 14.79
N THR A 8 -5.52 6.31 15.76
CA THR A 8 -6.38 6.44 16.94
C THR A 8 -5.54 6.55 18.20
N PHE A 9 -6.15 6.91 19.34
CA PHE A 9 -5.47 7.01 20.62
C PHE A 9 -6.01 5.97 21.59
N ASP A 10 -5.14 5.35 22.38
CA ASP A 10 -5.55 4.47 23.47
C ASP A 10 -6.30 5.27 24.53
N PRO A 11 -7.55 4.93 24.87
CA PRO A 11 -8.31 5.66 25.89
C PRO A 11 -7.70 5.59 27.30
N ARG A 12 -6.81 4.64 27.59
CA ARG A 12 -6.17 4.51 28.92
C ARG A 12 -4.86 5.27 29.02
N SER A 13 -4.01 5.18 28.00
CA SER A 13 -2.67 5.76 28.02
C SER A 13 -2.57 7.06 27.21
N GLY A 14 -3.55 7.40 26.39
CA GLY A 14 -3.45 8.51 25.43
C GLY A 14 -2.42 8.27 24.33
N ARG A 15 -1.83 7.06 24.25
CA ARG A 15 -0.77 6.75 23.29
C ARG A 15 -1.33 6.64 21.87
N PRO A 16 -0.64 7.19 20.85
CA PRO A 16 -1.00 6.97 19.45
C PRO A 16 -0.93 5.48 19.08
N ILE A 17 -1.96 4.95 18.42
CA ILE A 17 -2.06 3.57 17.92
C ILE A 17 -1.97 3.59 16.39
N PRO A 18 -1.13 2.75 15.78
CA PRO A 18 -1.02 2.68 14.32
C PRO A 18 -2.30 2.07 13.70
N PRO A 19 -2.72 2.55 12.52
CA PRO A 19 -3.91 2.02 11.84
C PRO A 19 -3.75 0.55 11.44
N MET A 20 -4.84 -0.23 11.48
CA MET A 20 -4.80 -1.65 11.07
C MET A 20 -4.42 -1.85 9.59
N TRP A 21 -4.82 -0.93 8.70
CA TRP A 21 -4.54 -1.06 7.27
C TRP A 21 -3.04 -1.10 6.96
N TRP A 22 -2.17 -0.51 7.79
CA TRP A 22 -0.71 -0.59 7.62
C TRP A 22 -0.17 -2.02 7.67
N LYS A 23 -0.84 -2.91 8.39
CA LYS A 23 -0.49 -4.33 8.43
C LYS A 23 -0.99 -5.09 7.19
N LEU A 24 -2.06 -4.62 6.56
CA LEU A 24 -2.68 -5.27 5.41
C LEU A 24 -2.02 -4.89 4.08
N VAL A 25 -1.52 -3.66 3.93
CA VAL A 25 -0.94 -3.20 2.65
C VAL A 25 0.26 -4.00 2.16
N PRO A 26 1.18 -4.50 3.00
CA PRO A 26 2.25 -5.38 2.54
C PRO A 26 1.70 -6.65 1.84
N PHE A 27 0.61 -7.23 2.33
CA PHE A 27 -0.02 -8.40 1.72
C PHE A 27 -0.61 -8.06 0.34
N PHE A 28 -1.34 -6.95 0.23
CA PHE A 28 -1.87 -6.48 -1.06
C PHE A 28 -0.76 -6.10 -2.04
N THR A 29 0.36 -5.59 -1.54
CA THR A 29 1.54 -5.27 -2.36
C THR A 29 2.13 -6.53 -2.97
N VAL A 30 2.33 -7.59 -2.18
CA VAL A 30 2.85 -8.88 -2.69
C VAL A 30 1.89 -9.46 -3.74
N GLN A 31 0.59 -9.45 -3.46
CA GLN A 31 -0.42 -9.95 -4.41
C GLN A 31 -0.40 -9.14 -5.73
N ALA A 32 -0.27 -7.81 -5.65
CA ALA A 32 -0.18 -6.94 -6.81
C ALA A 32 1.05 -7.24 -7.69
N TRP A 33 2.20 -7.53 -7.09
CA TRP A 33 3.41 -7.96 -7.83
C TRP A 33 3.20 -9.29 -8.55
N VAL A 34 2.55 -10.26 -7.90
CA VAL A 34 2.21 -11.55 -8.52
C VAL A 34 1.28 -11.34 -9.72
N VAL A 35 0.24 -10.52 -9.57
CA VAL A 35 -0.68 -10.20 -10.66
C VAL A 35 0.05 -9.49 -11.81
N ALA A 36 0.90 -8.51 -11.52
CA ALA A 36 1.69 -7.82 -12.54
C ALA A 36 2.61 -8.78 -13.31
N ALA A 37 3.23 -9.73 -12.63
CA ALA A 37 4.06 -10.76 -13.26
C ALA A 37 3.24 -11.68 -14.18
N LEU A 38 2.05 -12.11 -13.74
CA LEU A 38 1.14 -12.91 -14.58
C LEU A 38 0.66 -12.14 -15.81
N MET A 39 0.38 -10.85 -15.67
CA MET A 39 0.00 -9.99 -16.81
C MET A 39 1.16 -9.82 -17.80
N ALA A 40 2.38 -9.60 -17.31
CA ALA A 40 3.56 -9.53 -18.17
C ALA A 40 3.82 -10.86 -18.90
N PHE A 41 3.60 -11.99 -18.23
CA PHE A 41 3.68 -13.31 -18.85
C PHE A 41 2.61 -13.52 -19.93
N ALA A 42 1.37 -13.11 -19.69
CA ALA A 42 0.30 -13.17 -20.68
C ALA A 42 0.60 -12.32 -21.92
N VAL A 43 1.19 -11.12 -21.74
CA VAL A 43 1.69 -10.30 -22.86
C VAL A 43 2.77 -11.04 -23.65
N GLY A 44 3.73 -11.67 -22.97
CA GLY A 44 4.78 -12.45 -23.63
C GLY A 44 4.24 -13.59 -24.49
N LEU A 45 3.21 -14.29 -24.01
CA LEU A 45 2.51 -15.33 -24.78
C LEU A 45 1.76 -14.74 -25.99
N ALA A 46 1.04 -13.64 -25.81
CA ALA A 46 0.32 -12.98 -26.90
C ALA A 46 1.27 -12.52 -28.02
N ILE A 47 2.46 -12.01 -27.67
CA ILE A 47 3.51 -11.66 -28.65
C ILE A 47 4.01 -12.90 -29.38
N ARG A 48 4.31 -13.98 -28.64
CA ARG A 48 4.81 -15.24 -29.23
C ARG A 48 3.83 -15.83 -30.24
N ASP A 49 2.54 -15.81 -29.91
CA ASP A 49 1.49 -16.43 -30.71
C ASP A 49 0.92 -15.45 -31.78
N GLY A 50 1.49 -14.25 -31.91
CA GLY A 50 1.11 -13.26 -32.93
C GLY A 50 -0.25 -12.59 -32.69
N GLN A 51 -0.81 -12.69 -31.49
CA GLN A 51 -2.13 -12.16 -31.13
C GLN A 51 -2.02 -10.76 -30.51
N THR A 52 -1.67 -9.76 -31.32
CA THR A 52 -1.40 -8.39 -30.84
C THR A 52 -2.59 -7.71 -30.18
N ASP A 53 -3.81 -8.10 -30.53
CA ASP A 53 -5.05 -7.54 -29.98
C ASP A 53 -5.19 -7.81 -28.46
N TRP A 54 -4.54 -8.87 -27.97
CA TRP A 54 -4.58 -9.29 -26.57
C TRP A 54 -3.47 -8.67 -25.70
N ILE A 55 -2.61 -7.82 -26.26
CA ILE A 55 -1.48 -7.21 -25.52
C ILE A 55 -1.95 -6.03 -24.67
N VAL A 56 -2.85 -5.20 -25.21
CA VAL A 56 -3.20 -3.90 -24.61
C VAL A 56 -3.85 -4.06 -23.25
N GLY A 57 -4.82 -4.98 -23.11
CA GLY A 57 -5.55 -5.19 -21.86
C GLY A 57 -4.63 -5.56 -20.67
N PRO A 58 -3.87 -6.67 -20.76
CA PRO A 58 -2.92 -7.07 -19.71
C PRO A 58 -1.84 -6.03 -19.44
N SER A 59 -1.35 -5.32 -20.47
CA SER A 59 -0.36 -4.26 -20.30
C SER A 59 -0.90 -3.10 -19.46
N VAL A 60 -2.09 -2.59 -19.79
CA VAL A 60 -2.74 -1.50 -19.05
C VAL A 60 -3.06 -1.94 -17.63
N ALA A 61 -3.60 -3.16 -17.46
CA ALA A 61 -3.92 -3.70 -16.14
C ALA A 61 -2.67 -3.85 -15.26
N GLY A 62 -1.57 -4.39 -15.81
CA GLY A 62 -0.30 -4.54 -15.10
C GLY A 62 0.27 -3.19 -14.64
N VAL A 63 0.28 -2.18 -15.52
CA VAL A 63 0.76 -0.83 -15.18
C VAL A 63 -0.14 -0.18 -14.12
N ALA A 64 -1.46 -0.29 -14.24
CA ALA A 64 -2.39 0.26 -13.26
C ALA A 64 -2.20 -0.34 -11.86
N VAL A 65 -2.02 -1.66 -11.79
CA VAL A 65 -1.75 -2.38 -10.53
C VAL A 65 -0.43 -1.90 -9.89
N LEU A 66 0.64 -1.76 -10.68
CA LEU A 66 1.93 -1.27 -10.18
C LEU A 66 1.85 0.18 -9.68
N LEU A 67 1.19 1.06 -10.43
CA LEU A 67 0.97 2.46 -10.04
C LEU A 67 0.15 2.57 -8.75
N PHE A 68 -0.94 1.80 -8.65
CA PHE A 68 -1.76 1.76 -7.44
C PHE A 68 -0.94 1.32 -6.22
N THR A 69 -0.11 0.30 -6.39
CA THR A 69 0.77 -0.24 -5.34
C THR A 69 1.82 0.79 -4.90
N TYR A 70 2.43 1.48 -5.86
CA TYR A 70 3.39 2.55 -5.59
C TYR A 70 2.74 3.71 -4.81
N TRP A 71 1.58 4.19 -5.26
CA TRP A 71 0.85 5.26 -4.61
C TRP A 71 0.47 4.89 -3.16
N HIS A 72 -0.02 3.67 -2.93
CA HIS A 72 -0.33 3.17 -1.59
C HIS A 72 0.89 3.15 -0.67
N ARG A 73 2.04 2.68 -1.18
CA ARG A 73 3.30 2.66 -0.43
C ARG A 73 3.75 4.06 -0.05
N ALA A 74 3.62 5.03 -0.97
CA ALA A 74 3.94 6.43 -0.69
C ALA A 74 3.00 7.04 0.37
N CYS A 75 1.70 6.73 0.32
CA CYS A 75 0.74 7.18 1.33
C CYS A 75 1.08 6.65 2.73
N ILE A 76 1.47 5.37 2.85
CA ILE A 76 1.90 4.79 4.14
C ILE A 76 3.16 5.47 4.64
N ALA A 77 4.15 5.69 3.77
CA ALA A 77 5.40 6.32 4.19
C ALA A 77 5.14 7.71 4.79
N ARG A 78 4.27 8.51 4.15
CA ARG A 78 3.83 9.81 4.69
C ARG A 78 3.10 9.68 6.02
N ALA A 79 2.17 8.73 6.13
CA ALA A 79 1.40 8.51 7.35
C ALA A 79 2.29 8.03 8.52
N LYS A 80 3.31 7.21 8.24
CA LYS A 80 4.31 6.76 9.23
C LYS A 80 5.16 7.91 9.76
N LEU A 81 5.57 8.84 8.89
CA LEU A 81 6.30 10.04 9.31
C LEU A 81 5.43 10.89 10.25
N HIS A 82 4.16 11.10 9.90
CA HIS A 82 3.25 11.85 10.76
C HIS A 82 3.01 11.16 12.11
N PHE A 83 2.87 9.84 12.13
CA PHE A 83 2.74 9.06 13.36
C PHE A 83 3.98 9.11 14.25
N ALA A 84 5.18 9.11 13.66
CA ALA A 84 6.42 9.26 14.40
C ALA A 84 6.49 10.62 15.11
N ASP A 85 6.06 11.70 14.45
CA ASP A 85 5.95 13.03 15.06
C ASP A 85 4.96 13.03 16.24
N LEU A 86 3.80 12.38 16.08
CA LEU A 86 2.82 12.24 17.16
C LEU A 86 3.35 11.48 18.37
N ILE A 87 4.13 10.41 18.15
CA ILE A 87 4.79 9.67 19.23
C ILE A 87 5.83 10.55 19.93
N ALA A 88 6.69 11.23 19.18
CA ALA A 88 7.74 12.09 19.75
C ALA A 88 7.14 13.19 20.63
N ARG A 89 6.03 13.82 20.18
CA ARG A 89 5.29 14.80 20.97
C ARG A 89 4.70 14.21 22.25
N TYR A 90 4.08 13.04 22.16
CA TYR A 90 3.55 12.32 23.32
C TYR A 90 4.65 12.00 24.36
N GLU A 91 5.80 11.50 23.90
CA GLU A 91 6.94 11.20 24.78
C GLU A 91 7.51 12.45 25.44
N SER A 92 7.61 13.57 24.70
CA SER A 92 8.05 14.86 25.25
C SER A 92 7.08 15.48 26.26
N ALA A 93 5.78 15.18 26.15
CA ALA A 93 4.76 15.66 27.08
C ALA A 93 4.72 14.83 28.38
N LEU A 94 5.20 13.59 28.36
CA LEU A 94 5.33 12.75 29.56
C LEU A 94 6.58 13.06 30.39
N SER A 95 7.59 13.69 29.80
CA SER A 95 8.85 14.05 30.48
C SER A 95 8.85 15.45 31.10
N GLN A 96 7.75 16.20 30.95
CA GLN A 96 7.49 17.49 31.63
C GLN A 96 6.62 17.26 32.86
#